data_AF-A0A2Z6NIB0-F1
#
_entry.id   AF-A0A2Z6NIB0-F1
#
_cell.length_a   1.000
_cell.length_b   1.000
_cell.length_c   1.000
_cell.angle_alpha   90.00
_cell.angle_beta   90.00
_cell.angle_gamma   90.00
#
_symmetry.space_group_name_H-M   'P 1'
#
loop_
_entity.id
_entity.type
_entity.pdbx_description
1 polymer ?
#
loop_
_entity_poly.entity_id
_entity_poly.type
_entity_poly.pdbx_seq_one_letter_code
_entity_poly.pdbx_strand_id
1 'polypeptide(L)'
;MDDMGPEALKNELADAMVAAFKLMEISSFLNGRECKYLEERDTAKEEAALLRQSLEQAKVNHAAYKDRYKLQAGLVTQLTEKEKEAARLVEEKAELEGRLKELSTERDTLAEKVKDLESRPCSSGTAPDAEELVIDPNGEYKGFTRAALVSRIFELEGKELDVTKSSFDNAVAQIMVLNPGVDLVVEGASELKEVLDGVIVSPSPDEEDQF
;
A
#
# COMPACT_ATOMS: atom_id res chain seq x y z
N MET A 1 -114.71 -45.55 -2.74
CA MET A 1 -113.50 -46.24 -3.19
C MET A 1 -113.93 -46.97 -4.44
N ASP A 2 -113.57 -46.40 -5.59
CA ASP A 2 -114.00 -46.88 -6.89
C ASP A 2 -113.48 -48.29 -7.10
N ASP A 3 -114.41 -49.24 -7.17
CA ASP A 3 -114.13 -50.64 -7.50
C ASP A 3 -113.83 -50.68 -9.02
N MET A 4 -112.58 -50.39 -9.37
CA MET A 4 -112.13 -50.52 -10.75
C MET A 4 -112.30 -51.97 -11.19
N GLY A 5 -113.04 -52.17 -12.28
CA GLY A 5 -113.14 -53.48 -12.91
C GLY A 5 -111.75 -54.03 -13.31
N PRO A 6 -111.60 -55.36 -13.37
CA PRO A 6 -110.31 -56.03 -13.57
C PRO A 6 -109.56 -55.60 -14.84
N GLU A 7 -110.27 -55.10 -15.86
CA GLU A 7 -109.65 -54.63 -17.10
C GLU A 7 -109.05 -53.22 -16.97
N ALA A 8 -109.66 -52.35 -16.16
CA ALA A 8 -109.11 -51.02 -15.88
C ALA A 8 -107.82 -51.12 -15.04
N LEU A 9 -107.82 -52.02 -14.05
CA LEU A 9 -106.62 -52.33 -13.26
C LEU A 9 -105.46 -52.85 -14.12
N LYS A 10 -105.74 -53.71 -15.10
CA LYS A 10 -104.71 -54.20 -16.03
C LYS A 10 -104.12 -53.09 -16.90
N ASN A 11 -104.95 -52.18 -17.40
CA ASN A 11 -104.50 -51.07 -18.24
C ASN A 11 -103.65 -50.07 -17.43
N GLU A 12 -104.08 -49.71 -16.22
CA GLU A 12 -103.31 -48.84 -15.34
C GLU A 12 -101.98 -49.50 -14.92
N LEU A 13 -102.00 -50.82 -14.65
CA LEU A 13 -100.78 -51.58 -14.38
C LEU A 13 -99.83 -51.57 -15.59
N ALA A 14 -100.35 -51.72 -16.81
CA ALA A 14 -99.55 -51.64 -18.03
C ALA A 14 -98.95 -50.24 -18.23
N ASP A 15 -99.74 -49.18 -18.04
CA ASP A 15 -99.27 -47.79 -18.14
C ASP A 15 -98.21 -47.48 -17.07
N ALA A 16 -98.42 -47.95 -15.83
CA ALA A 16 -97.46 -47.81 -14.74
C ALA A 16 -96.16 -48.57 -15.03
N MET A 17 -96.23 -49.79 -15.60
CA MET A 17 -95.04 -50.53 -16.03
C MET A 17 -94.27 -49.79 -17.12
N VAL A 18 -94.95 -49.26 -18.14
CA VAL A 18 -94.32 -48.46 -19.21
C VAL A 18 -93.64 -47.22 -18.63
N ALA A 19 -94.29 -46.51 -17.70
CA ALA A 19 -93.70 -45.36 -17.02
C ALA A 19 -92.45 -45.76 -16.19
N ALA A 20 -92.52 -46.89 -15.47
CA ALA A 20 -91.39 -47.40 -14.71
C ALA A 20 -90.19 -47.78 -15.60
N PHE A 21 -90.43 -48.42 -16.76
CA PHE A 21 -89.37 -48.72 -17.72
C PHE A 21 -88.71 -47.45 -18.28
N LYS A 22 -89.50 -46.43 -18.65
CA LYS A 22 -88.96 -45.14 -19.12
C LYS A 22 -88.11 -44.44 -18.05
N LEU A 23 -88.55 -44.45 -16.79
CA LEU A 23 -87.77 -43.90 -15.69
C LEU A 23 -86.46 -44.67 -15.48
N MET A 24 -86.49 -46.00 -15.60
CA MET A 24 -85.30 -46.85 -15.50
C MET A 24 -84.31 -46.58 -16.65
N GLU A 25 -84.79 -46.41 -17.88
CA GLU A 25 -83.98 -46.04 -19.04
C GLU A 25 -83.31 -44.67 -18.84
N ILE A 26 -84.08 -43.66 -18.41
CA ILE A 26 -83.55 -42.32 -18.13
C ILE A 26 -82.51 -42.38 -17.01
N SER A 27 -82.80 -43.08 -15.91
CA SER A 27 -81.85 -43.22 -14.79
C SER A 27 -80.56 -43.91 -15.23
N SER A 28 -80.66 -44.96 -16.05
CA SER A 28 -79.48 -45.67 -16.56
C SER A 28 -78.64 -44.79 -17.49
N PHE A 29 -79.29 -44.02 -18.37
CA PHE A 29 -78.63 -43.06 -19.25
C PHE A 29 -77.91 -41.96 -18.47
N LEU A 30 -78.58 -41.37 -17.46
CA LEU A 30 -78.00 -40.33 -16.61
C LEU A 30 -76.83 -40.85 -15.80
N ASN A 31 -76.95 -42.04 -15.19
CA ASN A 31 -75.86 -42.67 -14.44
C ASN A 31 -74.64 -42.92 -15.33
N GLY A 32 -74.84 -43.44 -16.55
CA GLY A 32 -73.74 -43.65 -17.49
C GLY A 32 -73.03 -42.35 -17.89
N ARG A 33 -73.79 -41.25 -18.03
CA ARG A 33 -73.23 -39.91 -18.30
C ARG A 33 -72.48 -39.35 -17.09
N GLU A 34 -73.00 -39.53 -15.88
CA GLU A 34 -72.35 -39.10 -14.64
C GLU A 34 -71.01 -39.81 -14.44
N CYS A 35 -70.95 -41.14 -14.65
CA CYS A 35 -69.69 -41.88 -14.58
C CYS A 35 -68.62 -41.31 -15.51
N LYS A 36 -68.97 -40.99 -16.77
CA LYS A 36 -68.04 -40.37 -17.72
C LYS A 36 -67.51 -39.02 -17.22
N TYR A 37 -68.37 -38.16 -16.69
CA TYR A 37 -67.92 -36.88 -16.15
C TYR A 37 -67.02 -37.02 -14.92
N LEU A 38 -67.25 -38.03 -14.08
CA LEU A 38 -66.38 -38.31 -12.94
C LEU A 38 -64.99 -38.76 -13.42
N GLU A 39 -64.92 -39.64 -14.41
CA GLU A 39 -63.66 -40.10 -15.02
C GLU A 39 -62.89 -38.95 -15.69
N GLU A 40 -63.58 -38.11 -16.49
CA GLU A 40 -62.99 -36.93 -17.12
C GLU A 40 -62.46 -35.93 -16.07
N ARG A 41 -63.25 -35.68 -15.02
CA ARG A 41 -62.85 -34.81 -13.91
C ARG A 41 -61.62 -35.34 -13.19
N ASP A 42 -61.55 -36.63 -12.92
CA ASP A 42 -60.45 -37.21 -12.17
C ASP A 42 -59.17 -37.26 -13.04
N THR A 43 -59.30 -37.55 -14.33
CA THR A 43 -58.21 -37.40 -15.32
C THR A 43 -57.70 -35.94 -15.36
N ALA A 44 -58.61 -34.96 -15.45
CA ALA A 44 -58.23 -33.55 -15.48
C ALA A 44 -57.54 -33.09 -14.18
N LYS A 45 -57.91 -33.66 -13.02
CA LYS A 45 -57.24 -33.39 -11.74
C LYS A 45 -55.82 -33.95 -11.72
N GLU A 46 -55.61 -35.15 -12.25
CA GLU A 46 -54.27 -35.76 -12.36
C GLU A 46 -53.37 -34.93 -13.27
N GLU A 47 -53.87 -34.53 -14.44
CA GLU A 47 -53.14 -33.65 -15.36
C GLU A 47 -52.81 -32.30 -14.72
N ALA A 48 -53.77 -31.69 -14.02
CA ALA A 48 -53.55 -30.43 -13.31
C ALA A 48 -52.48 -30.56 -12.21
N ALA A 49 -52.42 -31.70 -11.52
CA ALA A 49 -51.40 -31.97 -10.52
C ALA A 49 -50.00 -32.07 -11.15
N LEU A 50 -49.87 -32.79 -12.27
CA LEU A 50 -48.62 -32.91 -13.01
C LEU A 50 -48.14 -31.57 -13.56
N LEU A 51 -49.04 -30.77 -14.13
CA LEU A 51 -48.71 -29.43 -14.64
C LEU A 51 -48.26 -28.49 -13.52
N ARG A 52 -48.89 -28.54 -12.34
CA ARG A 52 -48.45 -27.76 -11.18
C ARG A 52 -47.05 -28.17 -10.73
N GLN A 53 -46.76 -29.47 -10.67
CA GLN A 53 -45.42 -29.95 -10.32
C GLN A 53 -44.37 -29.47 -11.33
N SER A 54 -44.67 -29.59 -12.63
CA SER A 54 -43.78 -29.10 -13.70
C SER A 54 -43.55 -27.59 -13.63
N LEU A 55 -44.60 -26.82 -13.33
CA LEU A 55 -44.50 -25.38 -13.13
C LEU A 55 -43.60 -25.01 -11.95
N GLU A 56 -43.75 -25.68 -10.82
CA GLU A 56 -42.87 -25.44 -9.66
C GLU A 56 -41.42 -25.81 -9.95
N GLN A 57 -41.18 -26.92 -10.64
CA GLN A 57 -39.83 -27.28 -11.07
C GLN A 57 -39.23 -26.25 -12.04
N ALA A 58 -40.03 -25.74 -12.99
CA ALA A 58 -39.60 -24.71 -13.91
C ALA A 58 -39.26 -23.39 -13.20
N LYS A 59 -40.02 -23.00 -12.17
CA LYS A 59 -39.72 -21.82 -11.33
C LYS A 59 -38.39 -21.97 -10.59
N VAL A 60 -38.16 -23.12 -9.97
CA VAL A 60 -36.90 -23.42 -9.28
C VAL A 60 -35.73 -23.38 -10.27
N ASN A 61 -35.87 -24.00 -11.43
CA ASN A 61 -34.84 -23.99 -12.48
C ASN A 61 -34.57 -22.57 -12.98
N HIS A 62 -35.60 -21.77 -13.21
CA HIS A 62 -35.46 -20.38 -13.65
C HIS A 62 -34.72 -19.53 -12.61
N ALA A 63 -35.05 -19.67 -11.32
CA ALA A 63 -34.35 -18.98 -10.25
C ALA A 63 -32.86 -19.36 -10.22
N ALA A 64 -32.55 -20.66 -10.27
CA ALA A 64 -31.17 -21.14 -10.30
C ALA A 64 -30.40 -20.62 -11.53
N TYR A 65 -31.04 -20.56 -12.71
CA TYR A 65 -30.44 -20.03 -13.92
C TYR A 65 -30.15 -18.53 -13.81
N LYS A 66 -31.10 -17.77 -13.24
CA LYS A 66 -30.94 -16.33 -13.00
C LYS A 66 -29.75 -16.04 -12.07
N ASP A 67 -29.57 -16.83 -11.03
CA ASP A 67 -28.45 -16.66 -10.10
C ASP A 67 -27.10 -17.00 -10.75
N ARG A 68 -27.04 -18.08 -11.54
CA ARG A 68 -25.86 -18.42 -12.35
C ARG A 68 -25.52 -17.31 -13.36
N TYR A 69 -26.53 -16.75 -14.01
CA TYR A 69 -26.34 -15.66 -14.96
C TYR A 69 -25.78 -14.40 -14.29
N LYS A 70 -26.29 -14.03 -13.11
CA LYS A 70 -25.72 -12.91 -12.33
C LYS A 70 -24.27 -13.15 -11.95
N LEU A 71 -23.93 -14.37 -11.51
CA LEU A 71 -22.56 -14.74 -11.19
C LEU A 71 -21.66 -14.64 -12.43
N GLN A 72 -22.12 -15.16 -13.57
CA GLN A 72 -21.39 -15.07 -14.83
C GLN A 72 -21.16 -13.62 -15.26
N ALA A 73 -22.17 -12.75 -15.15
CA ALA A 73 -22.02 -11.33 -15.45
C ALA A 73 -20.95 -10.68 -14.57
N GLY A 74 -20.95 -10.96 -13.26
CA GLY A 74 -19.93 -10.47 -12.34
C GLY A 74 -18.52 -10.95 -12.67
N LEU A 75 -18.36 -12.24 -13.02
CA LEU A 75 -17.08 -12.80 -13.45
C LEU A 75 -16.57 -12.16 -14.74
N VAL A 76 -17.43 -11.92 -15.72
CA VAL A 76 -17.05 -11.24 -16.96
C VAL A 76 -16.55 -9.82 -16.66
N THR A 77 -17.24 -9.06 -15.81
CA THR A 77 -16.77 -7.72 -15.42
C THR A 77 -15.39 -7.78 -14.79
N GLN A 78 -15.16 -8.67 -13.81
CA GLN A 78 -13.86 -8.83 -13.17
C GLN A 78 -12.76 -9.24 -14.15
N LEU A 79 -13.06 -10.15 -15.09
CA LEU A 79 -12.11 -10.53 -16.14
C LEU A 79 -11.75 -9.33 -17.02
N THR A 80 -12.72 -8.52 -17.43
CA THR A 80 -12.43 -7.32 -18.24
C THR A 80 -11.59 -6.29 -17.49
N GLU A 81 -11.76 -6.15 -16.18
CA GLU A 81 -10.92 -5.28 -15.35
C GLU A 81 -9.50 -5.82 -15.25
N LYS A 82 -9.35 -7.14 -15.04
CA LYS A 82 -8.03 -7.79 -14.96
C LYS A 82 -7.29 -7.77 -16.30
N GLU A 83 -7.98 -7.91 -17.42
CA GLU A 83 -7.39 -7.75 -18.75
C GLU A 83 -6.85 -6.33 -18.96
N LYS A 84 -7.58 -5.30 -18.53
CA LYS A 84 -7.11 -3.90 -18.58
C LYS A 84 -5.91 -3.67 -17.66
N GLU A 85 -5.92 -4.23 -16.46
CA GLU A 85 -4.80 -4.15 -15.52
C GLU A 85 -3.55 -4.83 -16.09
N ALA A 86 -3.70 -6.03 -16.66
CA ALA A 86 -2.62 -6.74 -17.32
C ALA A 86 -2.03 -5.95 -18.49
N ALA A 87 -2.87 -5.31 -19.32
CA ALA A 87 -2.40 -4.47 -20.42
C ALA A 87 -1.56 -3.29 -19.91
N ARG A 88 -1.98 -2.60 -18.84
CA ARG A 88 -1.19 -1.52 -18.22
C ARG A 88 0.15 -2.01 -17.67
N LEU A 89 0.15 -3.14 -16.96
CA LEU A 89 1.37 -3.72 -16.40
C LEU A 89 2.37 -4.13 -17.48
N VAL A 90 1.89 -4.58 -18.65
CA VAL A 90 2.75 -4.89 -19.79
C VAL A 90 3.41 -3.62 -20.35
N GLU A 91 2.67 -2.51 -20.44
CA GLU A 91 3.20 -1.21 -20.87
C GLU A 91 4.24 -0.67 -19.88
N GLU A 92 3.92 -0.66 -18.58
CA GLU A 92 4.84 -0.23 -17.53
C GLU A 92 6.12 -1.08 -17.50
N LYS A 93 5.99 -2.40 -17.65
CA LYS A 93 7.14 -3.30 -17.74
C LYS A 93 8.03 -2.94 -18.94
N ALA A 94 7.46 -2.64 -20.10
CA ALA A 94 8.23 -2.26 -21.28
C ALA A 94 8.99 -0.94 -21.06
N GLU A 95 8.37 0.05 -20.41
CA GLU A 95 9.02 1.31 -20.05
C GLU A 95 10.19 1.08 -19.08
N LEU A 96 9.98 0.29 -18.02
CA LEU A 96 11.02 -0.04 -17.04
C LEU A 96 12.17 -0.82 -17.68
N GLU A 97 11.88 -1.77 -18.57
CA GLU A 97 12.90 -2.49 -19.34
C GLU A 97 13.72 -1.54 -20.24
N GLY A 98 13.10 -0.52 -20.82
CA GLY A 98 13.78 0.54 -21.55
C GLY A 98 14.75 1.32 -20.67
N ARG A 99 14.28 1.82 -19.54
CA ARG A 99 15.10 2.57 -18.57
C ARG A 99 16.24 1.74 -18.00
N LEU A 100 16.03 0.45 -17.75
CA LEU A 100 17.09 -0.45 -17.30
C LEU A 100 18.20 -0.63 -18.33
N LYS A 101 17.85 -0.69 -19.63
CA LYS A 101 18.84 -0.75 -20.71
C LYS A 101 19.66 0.54 -20.77
N GLU A 102 19.02 1.70 -20.70
CA GLU A 102 19.69 3.00 -20.67
C GLU A 102 20.68 3.09 -19.50
N LEU A 103 20.23 2.81 -18.27
CA LEU A 103 21.09 2.82 -17.09
C LEU A 103 22.23 1.80 -17.17
N SER A 104 21.99 0.62 -17.79
CA SER A 104 23.06 -0.36 -18.01
C SER A 104 24.13 0.21 -18.96
N THR A 105 23.74 0.87 -20.04
CA THR A 105 24.70 1.49 -20.97
C THR A 105 25.48 2.63 -20.34
N GLU A 106 24.83 3.44 -19.49
CA GLU A 106 25.49 4.51 -18.75
C GLU A 106 26.49 3.96 -17.73
N ARG A 107 26.11 2.92 -16.98
CA ARG A 107 27.00 2.20 -16.07
C ARG A 107 28.25 1.71 -16.79
N ASP A 108 28.10 1.07 -17.95
CA ASP A 108 29.24 0.54 -18.70
C ASP A 108 30.16 1.66 -19.20
N THR A 109 29.58 2.76 -19.66
CA THR A 109 30.32 3.96 -20.06
C THR A 109 31.10 4.58 -18.90
N LEU A 110 30.47 4.68 -17.71
CA LEU A 110 31.13 5.19 -16.50
C LEU A 110 32.23 4.24 -16.02
N ALA A 111 32.00 2.93 -16.07
CA ALA A 111 33.01 1.94 -15.72
C ALA A 111 34.26 2.04 -16.62
N GLU A 112 34.07 2.27 -17.92
CA GLU A 112 35.17 2.53 -18.85
C GLU A 112 35.94 3.82 -18.49
N LYS A 113 35.22 4.92 -18.21
CA LYS A 113 35.85 6.19 -17.77
C LYS A 113 36.63 6.05 -16.47
N VAL A 114 36.09 5.31 -15.50
CA VAL A 114 36.78 5.05 -14.22
C VAL A 114 38.07 4.29 -14.48
N LYS A 115 38.02 3.24 -15.30
CA LYS A 115 39.21 2.46 -15.67
C LYS A 115 40.26 3.31 -16.39
N ASP A 116 39.85 4.21 -17.28
CA ASP A 116 40.75 5.14 -17.97
C ASP A 116 41.44 6.09 -16.96
N LEU A 117 40.68 6.68 -16.05
CA LEU A 117 41.21 7.55 -14.98
C LEU A 117 42.15 6.83 -14.03
N GLU A 118 41.85 5.60 -13.63
CA GLU A 118 42.72 4.75 -12.80
C GLU A 118 44.03 4.39 -13.53
N SER A 119 43.98 4.20 -14.85
CA SER A 119 45.16 3.89 -15.66
C SER A 119 46.03 5.11 -15.98
N ARG A 120 45.49 6.32 -15.80
CA ARG A 120 46.24 7.55 -16.01
C ARG A 120 47.28 7.69 -14.88
N PRO A 121 48.58 7.79 -15.21
CA PRO A 121 49.60 7.98 -14.19
C PRO A 121 49.26 9.25 -13.38
N CYS A 122 49.14 9.09 -12.06
CA CYS A 122 49.16 10.24 -11.16
C CYS A 122 50.50 10.97 -11.37
N SER A 123 50.47 12.09 -12.10
CA SER A 123 51.56 13.07 -12.11
C SER A 123 51.72 13.77 -10.74
N SER A 124 51.11 13.25 -9.67
CA SER A 124 51.33 13.65 -8.29
C SER A 124 52.53 12.96 -7.65
N GLY A 125 53.32 12.22 -8.42
CA GLY A 125 54.71 11.93 -8.06
C GLY A 125 55.59 13.18 -8.24
N THR A 126 55.15 14.34 -7.77
CA THR A 126 56.06 15.47 -7.62
C THR A 126 56.99 15.08 -6.50
N ALA A 127 58.28 14.91 -6.81
CA ALA A 127 59.32 14.88 -5.78
C ALA A 127 59.04 16.05 -4.80
N PRO A 128 59.20 15.84 -3.48
CA PRO A 128 58.85 16.87 -2.50
C PRO A 128 59.53 18.16 -2.91
N ASP A 129 58.72 19.21 -3.02
CA ASP A 129 59.18 20.52 -3.45
C ASP A 129 60.29 20.94 -2.47
N ALA A 130 61.32 21.62 -2.96
CA ALA A 130 62.42 22.06 -2.09
C ALA A 130 61.90 22.97 -0.96
N GLU A 131 60.77 23.64 -1.21
CA GLU A 131 60.03 24.46 -0.25
C GLU A 131 59.23 23.63 0.77
N GLU A 132 58.70 22.46 0.39
CA GLU A 132 58.00 21.53 1.30
C GLU A 132 58.97 20.94 2.34
N LEU A 133 60.20 20.62 1.94
CA LEU A 133 61.24 20.11 2.85
C LEU A 133 61.70 21.13 3.90
N VAL A 134 61.50 22.43 3.66
CA VAL A 134 61.77 23.48 4.66
C VAL A 134 60.68 23.53 5.71
N ILE A 135 59.42 23.36 5.29
CA ILE A 135 58.23 23.48 6.16
C ILE A 135 58.01 22.17 6.95
N ASP A 136 58.27 21.03 6.33
CA ASP A 136 58.13 19.71 6.94
C ASP A 136 59.40 18.84 6.76
N PRO A 137 60.48 19.14 7.50
CA PRO A 137 61.75 18.42 7.36
C PRO A 137 61.65 16.94 7.71
N ASN A 138 60.68 16.58 8.55
CA ASN A 138 60.47 15.21 9.04
C ASN A 138 59.43 14.45 8.23
N GLY A 139 58.72 15.11 7.31
CA GLY A 139 57.64 14.53 6.53
C GLY A 139 56.40 14.13 7.36
N GLU A 140 56.15 14.79 8.50
CA GLU A 140 55.03 14.51 9.39
C GLU A 140 53.67 14.76 8.71
N TYR A 141 53.60 15.74 7.82
CA TYR A 141 52.39 16.16 7.12
C TYR A 141 52.26 15.55 5.73
N LYS A 142 53.25 14.78 5.29
CA LYS A 142 53.25 14.13 3.99
C LYS A 142 52.07 13.17 3.87
N GLY A 143 51.20 13.43 2.90
CA GLY A 143 50.01 12.62 2.65
C GLY A 143 48.80 12.98 3.51
N PHE A 144 48.87 14.05 4.30
CA PHE A 144 47.67 14.60 4.93
C PHE A 144 46.71 15.14 3.86
N THR A 145 45.42 14.86 4.03
CA THR A 145 44.39 15.55 3.27
C THR A 145 44.25 16.99 3.75
N ARG A 146 43.69 17.89 2.94
CA ARG A 146 43.41 19.28 3.36
C ARG A 146 42.64 19.33 4.68
N ALA A 147 41.66 18.44 4.86
CA ALA A 147 40.88 18.37 6.10
C ALA A 147 41.74 17.92 7.30
N ALA A 148 42.67 16.99 7.10
CA ALA A 148 43.59 16.54 8.13
C ALA A 148 44.57 17.65 8.56
N LEU A 149 45.09 18.44 7.61
CA LEU A 149 45.94 19.60 7.91
C LEU A 149 45.21 20.65 8.74
N VAL A 150 43.99 21.03 8.32
CA VAL A 150 43.16 22.00 9.05
C VAL A 150 42.88 21.51 10.47
N SER A 151 42.56 20.23 10.65
CA SER A 151 42.30 19.65 11.98
C SER A 151 43.53 19.74 12.89
N ARG A 152 44.73 19.54 12.34
CA ARG A 152 45.99 19.61 13.08
C ARG A 152 46.36 21.04 13.51
N ILE A 153 46.06 22.04 12.66
CA ILE A 153 46.27 23.46 12.99
C ILE A 153 45.41 23.84 14.22
N PHE A 154 44.12 23.56 14.18
CA PHE A 154 43.23 23.84 15.33
C PHE A 154 43.65 23.10 16.61
N GLU A 155 44.16 21.87 16.50
CA GLU A 155 44.68 21.13 17.66
C GLU A 155 45.92 21.83 18.27
N LEU A 156 46.81 22.37 17.43
CA LEU A 156 48.01 23.07 17.88
C LEU A 156 47.69 24.44 18.49
N GLU A 157 46.80 25.22 17.86
CA GLU A 157 46.34 26.51 18.38
C GLU A 157 45.69 26.37 19.77
N GLY A 158 44.86 25.33 19.96
CA GLY A 158 44.27 25.06 21.27
C GLY A 158 45.32 24.76 22.35
N LYS A 159 46.35 23.98 22.01
CA LYS A 159 47.45 23.67 22.96
C LYS A 159 48.26 24.91 23.32
N GLU A 160 48.51 25.79 22.36
CA GLU A 160 49.23 27.04 22.62
C GLU A 160 48.44 27.92 23.58
N LEU A 161 47.13 28.08 23.36
CA LEU A 161 46.23 28.85 24.23
C LEU A 161 46.18 28.30 25.66
N ASP A 162 46.15 26.97 25.82
CA ASP A 162 46.20 26.33 27.14
C ASP A 162 47.52 26.62 27.90
N VAL A 163 48.64 26.66 27.17
CA VAL A 163 49.96 26.99 27.72
C VAL A 163 50.03 28.46 28.15
N THR A 164 49.56 29.40 27.32
CA THR A 164 49.53 30.83 27.66
C THR A 164 48.68 31.09 28.88
N LYS A 165 47.46 30.53 28.94
CA LYS A 165 46.59 30.65 30.11
C LYS A 165 47.25 30.13 31.39
N SER A 166 47.83 28.94 31.34
CA SER A 166 48.53 28.35 32.48
C SER A 166 49.71 29.21 32.95
N SER A 167 50.43 29.82 32.01
CA SER A 167 51.54 30.72 32.31
C SER A 167 51.08 32.02 32.98
N PHE A 168 49.94 32.57 32.54
CA PHE A 168 49.32 33.76 33.10
C PHE A 168 48.80 33.51 34.52
N ASP A 169 48.03 32.43 34.71
CA ASP A 169 47.51 32.05 36.02
C ASP A 169 48.66 31.86 37.04
N ASN A 170 49.76 31.27 36.58
CA ASN A 170 50.98 31.12 37.40
C ASN A 170 51.62 32.49 37.74
N ALA A 171 51.66 33.44 36.80
CA ALA A 171 52.17 34.79 37.06
C ALA A 171 51.28 35.54 38.06
N VAL A 172 49.96 35.46 37.92
CA VAL A 172 48.99 36.03 38.86
C VAL A 172 49.21 35.44 40.26
N ALA A 173 49.34 34.12 40.36
CA ALA A 173 49.61 33.45 41.63
C ALA A 173 50.92 33.92 42.27
N GLN A 174 51.99 34.07 41.49
CA GLN A 174 53.27 34.61 41.99
C GLN A 174 53.12 36.04 42.54
N ILE A 175 52.37 36.92 41.86
CA ILE A 175 52.13 38.29 42.31
C ILE A 175 51.37 38.31 43.65
N MET A 176 50.37 37.44 43.82
CA MET A 176 49.63 37.33 45.08
C MET A 176 50.54 36.88 46.24
N VAL A 177 51.46 35.95 45.99
CA VAL A 177 52.44 35.50 47.00
C VAL A 177 53.41 36.62 47.40
N LEU A 178 53.86 37.44 46.43
CA LEU A 178 54.81 38.53 46.68
C LEU A 178 54.23 39.74 47.41
N ASN A 179 52.89 39.86 47.51
CA ASN A 179 52.22 40.98 48.16
C ASN A 179 51.42 40.53 49.40
N PRO A 180 52.07 40.00 50.46
CA PRO A 180 51.37 39.54 51.65
C PRO A 180 50.69 40.70 52.38
N GLY A 181 49.38 40.60 52.58
CA GLY A 181 48.57 41.59 53.30
C GLY A 181 47.82 42.59 52.42
N VAL A 182 47.94 42.49 51.09
CA VAL A 182 47.10 43.22 50.12
C VAL A 182 46.11 42.24 49.48
N ASP A 183 44.82 42.54 49.54
CA ASP A 183 43.79 41.76 48.84
C ASP A 183 43.71 42.22 47.38
N LEU A 184 44.37 41.48 46.49
CA LEU A 184 44.39 41.79 45.06
C LEU A 184 43.13 41.25 44.39
N VAL A 185 42.35 42.15 43.77
CA VAL A 185 41.21 41.77 42.93
C VAL A 185 41.75 41.26 41.59
N VAL A 186 41.65 39.95 41.38
CA VAL A 186 42.06 39.29 40.13
C VAL A 186 40.87 38.95 39.23
N GLU A 187 39.65 39.26 39.67
CA GLU A 187 38.43 39.00 38.92
C GLU A 187 38.43 39.80 37.60
N GLY A 188 38.28 39.10 36.48
CA GLY A 188 38.26 39.69 35.15
C GLY A 188 39.61 39.80 34.45
N ALA A 189 40.72 39.50 35.14
CA ALA A 189 42.05 39.39 34.57
C ALA A 189 42.15 38.14 33.67
N SER A 190 42.79 38.28 32.50
CA SER A 190 42.98 37.20 31.54
C SER A 190 44.20 37.50 30.66
N GLU A 191 44.83 36.43 30.20
CA GLU A 191 45.88 36.38 29.18
C GLU A 191 45.49 37.06 27.86
N LEU A 192 44.18 37.13 27.54
CA LEU A 192 43.65 37.71 26.31
C LEU A 192 43.13 39.14 26.49
N LYS A 193 43.41 39.80 27.63
CA LYS A 193 42.94 41.16 27.90
C LYS A 193 44.10 42.12 28.14
N GLU A 194 43.84 43.38 27.83
CA GLU A 194 44.82 44.45 27.94
C GLU A 194 44.38 45.48 28.98
N VAL A 195 45.33 46.28 29.48
CA VAL A 195 45.04 47.40 30.39
C VAL A 195 45.18 48.71 29.61
N LEU A 196 44.06 49.37 29.36
CA LEU A 196 44.01 50.70 28.75
C LEU A 196 43.46 51.72 29.75
N ASP A 197 44.18 52.82 29.96
CA ASP A 197 43.82 53.88 30.91
C ASP A 197 43.44 53.38 32.32
N GLY A 198 44.07 52.29 32.76
CA GLY A 198 43.83 51.67 34.08
C GLY A 198 42.62 50.74 34.15
N VAL A 199 41.99 50.42 33.01
CA VAL A 199 40.84 49.51 32.91
C VAL A 199 41.22 48.27 32.10
N ILE A 200 40.80 47.09 32.56
CA ILE A 200 40.98 45.83 31.82
C ILE A 200 39.91 45.76 30.72
N VAL A 201 40.36 45.69 29.47
CA VAL A 201 39.51 45.63 28.28
C VAL A 201 39.91 44.47 27.38
N SER A 202 38.96 43.97 26.59
CA SER A 202 39.30 43.04 25.51
C SER A 202 39.98 43.82 24.37
N PRO A 203 41.05 43.29 23.76
CA PRO A 203 41.65 43.90 22.58
C PRO A 203 40.61 44.06 21.47
N SER A 204 40.74 45.10 20.65
CA SER A 204 39.89 45.25 19.47
C SER A 204 40.16 44.10 18.51
N PRO A 205 39.14 43.50 17.86
CA PRO A 205 39.40 42.50 16.83
C PRO A 205 40.29 43.13 15.75
N ASP A 206 41.40 42.46 15.41
CA ASP A 206 42.23 42.86 14.29
C ASP A 206 41.40 42.79 13.00
N GLU A 207 41.60 43.72 12.07
CA GLU A 207 40.89 43.76 10.78
C GLU A 207 41.21 42.56 9.86
N GLU A 208 42.03 41.61 10.30
CA GLU A 208 42.43 40.42 9.54
C GLU A 208 41.48 39.21 9.70
N ASP A 209 40.51 39.26 10.63
CA ASP A 209 39.45 38.24 10.77
C ASP A 209 38.30 38.39 9.74
N GLN A 210 38.50 39.18 8.68
CA GLN A 210 37.56 39.33 7.57
C GLN A 210 38.04 38.63 6.29
N PHE A 211 38.25 37.32 6.30
CA PHE A 211 38.27 36.51 5.08
C PHE A 211 37.69 35.10 5.25
#